data_AF-A0A940DTN4-F1
#
_entry.id   AF-A0A940DTN4-F1
#
_cell.length_a   1.000
_cell.length_b   1.000
_cell.length_c   1.000
_cell.angle_alpha   90.00
_cell.angle_beta   90.00
_cell.angle_gamma   90.00
#
_symmetry.space_group_name_H-M   'P 1'
#
loop_
_entity.id
_entity.type
_entity.pdbx_description
1 polymer ?
#
loop_
_entity_poly.entity_id
_entity_poly.type
_entity_poly.pdbx_seq_one_letter_code
_entity_poly.pdbx_strand_id
1 'polypeptide(L)'
;MLKLQTPVDAGQSRTGISYKDRIMILGSCFADNIGRKMSDLGFNVCVNPFGTLYNPVSVSNSIQRLECGIPFSEDDCIRMGSGSPLICSFSHHTSFARETADEFLENANARLAEASEFYRDCNKVIITLGTSWCYRHTESGLIVSNCLKRDAKEFTRIRLDLQMETTILKSILEKAPEKKFIFTVSPIRHLKDGAHGNQLSKATLLLAEDELCGMFPDRCEYFPAYEIMMDELRDYRFYAEDMTHPSDQAVSYIWERFCDFALPDSERPLLAEKEKEFRRSRHIEGRRK
;
A
#
# COMPACT_ATOMS: atom_id res chain seq x y z
N MET A 1 0.10 -27.91 -28.30
CA MET A 1 -0.43 -26.53 -28.23
C MET A 1 0.69 -25.66 -27.67
N LEU A 2 1.02 -24.53 -28.31
CA LEU A 2 2.12 -23.67 -27.86
C LEU A 2 1.69 -22.91 -26.60
N LYS A 3 2.47 -23.01 -25.51
CA LYS A 3 2.19 -22.33 -24.25
C LYS A 3 2.65 -20.87 -24.38
N LEU A 4 1.70 -19.93 -24.40
CA LEU A 4 1.95 -18.49 -24.63
C LEU A 4 2.02 -17.66 -23.35
N GLN A 5 1.83 -18.28 -22.19
CA GLN A 5 1.87 -17.65 -20.88
C GLN A 5 2.62 -18.53 -19.89
N THR A 6 3.33 -17.90 -18.96
CA THR A 6 3.98 -18.58 -17.84
C THR A 6 3.30 -18.10 -16.56
N PRO A 7 2.25 -18.81 -16.09
CA PRO A 7 1.55 -18.42 -14.87
C PRO A 7 2.51 -18.39 -13.69
N VAL A 8 2.44 -17.32 -12.90
CA VAL A 8 3.15 -17.20 -11.63
C VAL A 8 2.37 -18.00 -10.60
N ASP A 9 3.08 -18.89 -9.91
CA ASP A 9 2.52 -19.66 -8.80
C ASP A 9 2.51 -18.80 -7.54
N ALA A 10 1.31 -18.38 -7.14
CA ALA A 10 1.09 -17.67 -5.88
C ALA A 10 0.85 -18.63 -4.71
N GLY A 11 0.64 -19.93 -4.98
CA GLY A 11 0.17 -20.89 -3.98
C GLY A 11 -1.21 -20.55 -3.41
N GLN A 12 -1.55 -21.17 -2.28
CA GLN A 12 -2.72 -20.85 -1.47
C GLN A 12 -2.26 -20.32 -0.11
N SER A 13 -2.74 -19.14 0.26
CA SER A 13 -2.41 -18.49 1.53
C SER A 13 -2.95 -19.29 2.72
N ARG A 14 -2.08 -19.55 3.71
CA ARG A 14 -2.44 -20.11 5.02
C ARG A 14 -3.06 -19.06 5.95
N THR A 15 -2.68 -17.81 5.76
CA THR A 15 -3.23 -16.65 6.45
C THR A 15 -4.61 -16.33 5.92
N GLY A 16 -4.70 -16.12 4.61
CA GLY A 16 -5.91 -15.76 3.88
C GLY A 16 -6.59 -14.48 4.37
N ILE A 17 -7.69 -14.14 3.71
CA ILE A 17 -8.66 -13.12 4.11
C ILE A 17 -10.08 -13.69 4.06
N SER A 18 -10.98 -13.09 4.82
CA SER A 18 -12.41 -13.42 4.85
C SER A 18 -13.24 -12.14 4.97
N TYR A 19 -14.49 -12.20 4.55
CA TYR A 19 -15.49 -11.14 4.80
C TYR A 19 -15.72 -10.86 6.30
N LYS A 20 -15.27 -11.73 7.21
CA LYS A 20 -15.33 -11.52 8.66
C LYS A 20 -14.13 -10.77 9.22
N ASP A 21 -13.04 -10.66 8.44
CA ASP A 21 -11.82 -10.01 8.88
C ASP A 21 -11.97 -8.49 8.89
N ARG A 22 -11.23 -7.84 9.78
CA ARG A 22 -10.93 -6.41 9.75
C ARG A 22 -9.53 -6.26 9.19
N ILE A 23 -9.43 -5.61 8.03
CA ILE A 23 -8.21 -5.64 7.22
C ILE A 23 -7.64 -4.23 7.09
N MET A 24 -6.45 -4.01 7.65
CA MET A 24 -5.68 -2.79 7.41
C MET A 24 -4.87 -2.95 6.13
N ILE A 25 -4.91 -1.96 5.23
CA ILE A 25 -4.16 -1.98 3.97
C ILE A 25 -3.28 -0.75 3.92
N LEU A 26 -1.97 -0.96 3.78
CA LEU A 26 -0.95 0.09 3.77
C LEU A 26 -0.03 -0.10 2.56
N GLY A 27 0.36 0.99 1.89
CA GLY A 27 1.35 0.93 0.84
C GLY A 27 1.05 1.80 -0.37
N SER A 28 1.59 1.38 -1.52
CA SER A 28 1.63 2.21 -2.74
C SER A 28 0.24 2.53 -3.31
N CYS A 29 0.16 3.32 -4.38
CA CYS A 29 -1.10 3.51 -5.13
C CYS A 29 -1.76 2.20 -5.57
N PHE A 30 -0.98 1.13 -5.76
CA PHE A 30 -1.56 -0.18 -6.07
C PHE A 30 -2.38 -0.75 -4.90
N ALA A 31 -1.93 -0.53 -3.65
CA ALA A 31 -2.69 -0.88 -2.46
C ALA A 31 -4.02 -0.10 -2.38
N ASP A 32 -4.04 1.17 -2.80
CA ASP A 32 -5.29 1.93 -2.90
C ASP A 32 -6.26 1.30 -3.90
N ASN A 33 -5.78 0.87 -5.06
CA ASN A 33 -6.63 0.25 -6.09
C ASN A 33 -7.24 -1.06 -5.59
N ILE A 34 -6.43 -1.93 -5.00
CA ILE A 34 -6.91 -3.19 -4.42
C ILE A 34 -7.83 -2.93 -3.23
N GLY A 35 -7.44 -2.03 -2.32
CA GLY A 35 -8.23 -1.69 -1.14
C GLY A 35 -9.58 -1.07 -1.47
N ARG A 36 -9.65 -0.17 -2.47
CA ARG A 36 -10.94 0.35 -2.97
C ARG A 36 -11.80 -0.78 -3.54
N LYS A 37 -11.22 -1.69 -4.32
CA LYS A 37 -11.96 -2.84 -4.87
C LYS A 37 -12.48 -3.74 -3.75
N MET A 38 -11.70 -3.96 -2.69
CA MET A 38 -12.15 -4.70 -1.50
C MET A 38 -13.31 -3.99 -0.79
N SER A 39 -13.20 -2.68 -0.57
CA SER A 39 -14.27 -1.87 0.02
C SER A 39 -15.56 -1.92 -0.82
N ASP A 40 -15.44 -1.73 -2.13
CA ASP A 40 -16.53 -1.77 -3.11
C ASP A 40 -17.24 -3.14 -3.13
N LEU A 41 -16.52 -4.20 -2.81
CA LEU A 41 -17.02 -5.57 -2.74
C LEU A 41 -17.46 -6.00 -1.33
N GLY A 42 -17.47 -5.08 -0.36
CA GLY A 42 -18.04 -5.27 0.97
C GLY A 42 -17.09 -5.89 2.00
N PHE A 43 -15.78 -5.93 1.75
CA PHE A 43 -14.80 -6.28 2.79
C PHE A 43 -14.67 -5.12 3.79
N ASN A 44 -14.43 -5.46 5.06
CA ASN A 44 -14.20 -4.47 6.09
C ASN A 44 -12.72 -4.04 6.09
N VAL A 45 -12.42 -2.97 5.34
CA VAL A 45 -11.07 -2.48 5.10
C VAL A 45 -10.85 -1.05 5.58
N CYS A 46 -9.65 -0.77 6.09
CA CYS A 46 -9.14 0.58 6.25
C CYS A 46 -7.91 0.74 5.37
N VAL A 47 -7.99 1.62 4.37
CA VAL A 47 -6.96 1.75 3.32
C VAL A 47 -6.20 3.05 3.52
N ASN A 48 -4.87 2.94 3.61
CA ASN A 48 -3.91 4.05 3.62
C ASN A 48 -4.42 5.28 4.38
N PRO A 49 -4.56 5.20 5.73
CA PRO A 49 -5.21 6.24 6.52
C PRO A 49 -4.49 7.60 6.47
N PHE A 50 -3.21 7.62 6.07
CA PHE A 50 -2.44 8.86 5.82
C PHE A 50 -2.10 9.05 4.34
N GLY A 51 -2.69 8.25 3.46
CA GLY A 51 -2.40 8.19 2.02
C GLY A 51 -1.25 7.25 1.66
N THR A 52 -0.86 7.27 0.38
CA THR A 52 0.04 6.26 -0.21
C THR A 52 1.45 6.29 0.36
N LEU A 53 2.00 5.11 0.66
CA LEU A 53 3.33 4.90 1.22
C LEU A 53 4.11 3.94 0.33
N TYR A 54 5.40 4.18 0.11
CA TYR A 54 6.16 3.36 -0.86
C TYR A 54 7.28 2.54 -0.24
N ASN A 55 7.82 2.93 0.90
CA ASN A 55 9.01 2.33 1.47
C ASN A 55 8.75 1.79 2.89
N PRO A 56 9.55 0.81 3.36
CA PRO A 56 9.42 0.22 4.70
C PRO A 56 9.34 1.23 5.85
N VAL A 57 10.17 2.28 5.82
CA VAL A 57 10.22 3.28 6.90
C VAL A 57 8.92 4.06 6.98
N SER A 58 8.41 4.54 5.84
CA SER A 58 7.15 5.28 5.79
C SER A 58 5.97 4.43 6.27
N VAL A 59 5.93 3.14 5.92
CA VAL A 59 4.93 2.19 6.43
C VAL A 59 5.06 2.00 7.95
N SER A 60 6.29 1.77 8.44
CA SER A 60 6.56 1.62 9.87
C SER A 60 6.17 2.87 10.67
N ASN A 61 6.48 4.07 10.17
CA ASN A 61 6.12 5.32 10.82
C ASN A 61 4.59 5.48 10.88
N SER A 62 3.88 5.13 9.81
CA SER A 62 2.41 5.14 9.76
C SER A 62 1.83 4.20 10.83
N ILE A 63 2.32 2.96 10.90
CA ILE A 63 1.89 1.99 11.92
C ILE A 63 2.18 2.50 13.32
N GLN A 64 3.36 3.08 13.56
CA GLN A 64 3.69 3.67 14.86
C GLN A 64 2.72 4.79 15.26
N ARG A 65 2.26 5.63 14.31
CA ARG A 65 1.23 6.64 14.57
C ARG A 65 -0.11 6.01 14.95
N LEU A 66 -0.51 4.94 14.26
CA LEU A 66 -1.74 4.18 14.57
C LEU A 66 -1.66 3.50 15.95
N GLU A 67 -0.48 3.01 16.33
CA GLU A 67 -0.24 2.37 17.63
C GLU A 67 -0.26 3.37 18.79
N CYS A 68 0.44 4.50 18.64
CA CYS A 68 0.52 5.49 19.72
C CYS A 68 -0.75 6.34 19.83
N GLY A 69 -1.48 6.55 18.73
CA GLY A 69 -2.68 7.38 18.66
C GLY A 69 -2.43 8.84 19.06
N ILE A 70 -1.18 9.30 19.09
CA ILE A 70 -0.81 10.67 19.49
C ILE A 70 -1.26 11.62 18.38
N PRO A 71 -2.15 12.60 18.67
CA PRO A 71 -2.60 13.58 17.69
C PRO A 71 -1.44 14.35 17.05
N PHE A 72 -1.61 14.70 15.78
CA PHE A 72 -0.79 15.70 15.11
C PHE A 72 -0.98 17.06 15.79
N SER A 73 0.11 17.81 15.91
CA SER A 73 0.15 19.16 16.47
C SER A 73 0.57 20.20 15.43
N GLU A 74 0.59 21.47 15.79
CA GLU A 74 1.09 22.54 14.93
C GLU A 74 2.54 22.31 14.44
N ASP A 75 3.36 21.59 15.22
CA ASP A 75 4.73 21.24 14.82
C ASP A 75 4.77 20.26 13.62
N ASP A 76 3.69 19.52 13.39
CA ASP A 76 3.53 18.65 12.24
C ASP A 76 3.05 19.39 10.98
N CYS A 77 2.61 20.65 11.10
CA CYS A 77 2.05 21.44 10.01
C CYS A 77 3.14 22.04 9.13
N ILE A 78 3.27 21.49 7.93
CA ILE A 78 4.25 21.89 6.92
C ILE A 78 3.52 22.54 5.74
N ARG A 79 3.92 23.77 5.41
CA ARG A 79 3.47 24.42 4.17
C ARG A 79 4.02 23.68 2.94
N MET A 80 3.15 23.40 1.98
CA MET A 80 3.57 22.79 0.73
C MET A 80 4.46 23.72 -0.10
N GLY A 81 5.32 23.12 -0.93
CA GLY A 81 6.21 23.88 -1.83
C GLY A 81 5.52 24.40 -3.10
N SER A 82 6.34 24.88 -4.03
CA SER A 82 5.90 25.42 -5.33
C SER A 82 4.85 26.54 -5.24
N GLY A 83 4.94 27.39 -4.22
CA GLY A 83 4.04 28.52 -4.01
C GLY A 83 2.65 28.16 -3.47
N SER A 84 2.38 26.89 -3.18
CA SER A 84 1.10 26.44 -2.63
C SER A 84 0.83 27.07 -1.25
N PRO A 85 -0.36 27.64 -1.00
CA PRO A 85 -0.73 28.09 0.34
C PRO A 85 -1.07 26.93 1.29
N LEU A 86 -1.30 25.73 0.75
CA LEU A 86 -1.82 24.60 1.50
C LEU A 86 -0.84 24.08 2.57
N ILE A 87 -1.41 23.65 3.69
CA ILE A 87 -0.76 23.01 4.83
C ILE A 87 -1.01 21.51 4.80
N CYS A 88 0.01 20.72 5.11
CA CYS A 88 -0.05 19.27 5.24
C CYS A 88 0.98 18.80 6.28
N SER A 89 1.35 17.53 6.30
CA SER A 89 2.44 17.00 7.13
C SER A 89 3.30 16.05 6.31
N PHE A 90 4.57 15.92 6.66
CA PHE A 90 5.49 14.95 6.04
C PHE A 90 5.03 13.49 6.16
N SER A 91 4.10 13.21 7.07
CA SER A 91 3.50 11.89 7.27
C SER A 91 2.34 11.59 6.32
N HIS A 92 1.83 12.59 5.58
CA HIS A 92 0.59 12.47 4.80
C HIS A 92 0.80 12.66 3.30
N HIS A 93 -0.07 12.01 2.52
CA HIS A 93 -0.24 12.30 1.10
C HIS A 93 -0.88 13.68 0.90
N THR A 94 -0.61 14.33 -0.23
CA THR A 94 -1.09 15.69 -0.52
C THR A 94 -2.62 15.82 -0.59
N SER A 95 -3.36 14.71 -0.65
CA SER A 95 -4.84 14.70 -0.52
C SER A 95 -5.34 15.16 0.86
N PHE A 96 -4.48 15.12 1.88
CA PHE A 96 -4.78 15.66 3.21
C PHE A 96 -4.55 17.16 3.30
N ALA A 97 -3.96 17.79 2.29
CA ALA A 97 -3.63 19.20 2.37
C ALA A 97 -4.90 20.07 2.52
N ARG A 98 -4.82 21.08 3.39
CA ARG A 98 -5.91 22.04 3.68
C ARG A 98 -5.41 23.47 3.61
N GLU A 99 -6.30 24.45 3.64
CA GLU A 99 -5.93 25.85 3.51
C GLU A 99 -5.31 26.38 4.81
N THR A 100 -5.76 25.88 5.96
CA THR A 100 -5.27 26.29 7.28
C THR A 100 -4.71 25.13 8.08
N ALA A 101 -3.89 25.44 9.09
CA ALA A 101 -3.36 24.45 10.03
C ALA A 101 -4.50 23.79 10.83
N ASP A 102 -5.47 24.57 11.31
CA ASP A 102 -6.61 24.05 12.06
C ASP A 102 -7.43 23.04 11.25
N GLU A 103 -7.76 23.38 10.00
CA GLU A 103 -8.49 22.46 9.10
C GLU A 103 -7.69 21.18 8.81
N PHE A 104 -6.37 21.31 8.62
CA PHE A 104 -5.50 20.16 8.42
C PHE A 104 -5.49 19.27 9.66
N LEU A 105 -5.28 19.85 10.85
CA LEU A 105 -5.20 19.12 12.11
C LEU A 105 -6.52 18.46 12.46
N GLU A 106 -7.65 19.15 12.28
CA GLU A 106 -8.98 18.57 12.48
C GLU A 106 -9.16 17.33 11.58
N ASN A 107 -8.86 17.47 10.28
CA ASN A 107 -9.00 16.36 9.33
C ASN A 107 -8.04 15.19 9.63
N ALA A 108 -6.76 15.49 9.87
CA ALA A 108 -5.72 14.49 10.12
C ALA A 108 -5.97 13.75 11.44
N ASN A 109 -6.37 14.45 12.50
CA ASN A 109 -6.63 13.86 13.81
C ASN A 109 -7.92 13.07 13.87
N ALA A 110 -8.98 13.53 13.19
CA ALA A 110 -10.20 12.74 13.03
C ALA A 110 -9.90 11.40 12.33
N ARG A 111 -9.11 11.45 11.24
CA ARG A 111 -8.72 10.25 10.52
C ARG A 111 -7.79 9.34 11.31
N LEU A 112 -6.84 9.92 12.06
CA LEU A 112 -5.95 9.17 12.96
C LEU A 112 -6.74 8.44 14.03
N ALA A 113 -7.70 9.10 14.68
CA ALA A 113 -8.50 8.48 15.74
C ALA A 113 -9.27 7.25 15.22
N GLU A 114 -9.99 7.41 14.11
CA GLU A 114 -10.72 6.32 13.45
C GLU A 114 -9.78 5.17 13.03
N ALA A 115 -8.66 5.50 12.39
CA ALA A 115 -7.73 4.49 11.90
C ALA A 115 -6.97 3.78 13.02
N SER A 116 -6.70 4.45 14.15
CA SER A 116 -6.04 3.86 15.32
C SER A 116 -6.96 2.86 16.02
N GLU A 117 -8.26 3.19 16.13
CA GLU A 117 -9.27 2.24 16.61
C GLU A 117 -9.39 1.04 15.66
N PHE A 118 -9.45 1.29 14.36
CA PHE A 118 -9.49 0.21 13.37
C PHE A 118 -8.24 -0.68 13.45
N TYR A 119 -7.05 -0.10 13.54
CA TYR A 119 -5.78 -0.85 13.63
C TYR A 119 -5.71 -1.71 14.89
N ARG A 120 -6.22 -1.22 16.01
CA ARG A 120 -6.31 -2.00 17.26
C ARG A 120 -7.11 -3.29 17.05
N ASP A 121 -8.27 -3.17 16.41
CA ASP A 121 -9.21 -4.27 16.21
C ASP A 121 -8.91 -5.13 14.98
N CYS A 122 -8.06 -4.68 14.07
CA CYS A 122 -7.76 -5.42 12.85
C CYS A 122 -6.99 -6.71 13.15
N ASN A 123 -7.33 -7.78 12.44
CA ASN A 123 -6.66 -9.07 12.57
C ASN A 123 -5.78 -9.39 11.36
N LYS A 124 -5.93 -8.62 10.27
CA LYS A 124 -5.15 -8.74 9.03
C LYS A 124 -4.52 -7.40 8.67
N VAL A 125 -3.28 -7.45 8.20
CA VAL A 125 -2.58 -6.30 7.63
C VAL A 125 -2.00 -6.68 6.28
N ILE A 126 -2.32 -5.91 5.24
CA ILE A 126 -1.75 -6.07 3.91
C ILE A 126 -0.80 -4.90 3.67
N ILE A 127 0.46 -5.20 3.34
CA ILE A 127 1.49 -4.19 3.11
C ILE A 127 2.00 -4.32 1.67
N THR A 128 1.86 -3.25 0.87
CA THR A 128 2.36 -3.21 -0.51
C THR A 128 3.50 -2.22 -0.69
N LEU A 129 4.74 -2.72 -0.76
CA LEU A 129 5.94 -1.90 -0.86
C LEU A 129 6.28 -1.54 -2.31
N GLY A 130 6.57 -0.27 -2.56
CA GLY A 130 6.92 0.26 -3.88
C GLY A 130 8.41 0.35 -4.13
N THR A 131 9.18 0.81 -3.16
CA THR A 131 10.60 1.11 -3.35
C THR A 131 11.39 1.11 -2.04
N SER A 132 12.68 0.81 -2.16
CA SER A 132 13.74 0.92 -1.15
C SER A 132 14.26 2.35 -1.01
N TRP A 133 13.84 3.26 -1.89
CA TRP A 133 14.25 4.66 -1.82
C TRP A 133 13.39 5.45 -0.85
N CYS A 134 14.05 6.16 0.04
CA CYS A 134 13.47 7.09 0.99
C CYS A 134 13.97 8.52 0.71
N TYR A 135 13.25 9.49 1.25
CA TYR A 135 13.67 10.87 1.32
C TYR A 135 13.81 11.25 2.78
N ARG A 136 15.02 11.66 3.18
CA ARG A 136 15.32 12.15 4.52
C ARG A 136 15.28 13.67 4.49
N HIS A 137 14.41 14.27 5.29
CA HIS A 137 14.42 15.72 5.50
C HIS A 137 15.73 16.11 6.20
N THR A 138 16.44 17.07 5.62
CA THR A 138 17.84 17.37 5.99
C THR A 138 17.94 18.00 7.37
N GLU A 139 16.99 18.89 7.72
CA GLU A 139 17.00 19.60 9.00
C GLU A 139 16.58 18.70 10.17
N SER A 140 15.48 17.96 10.03
CA SER A 140 14.96 17.11 11.10
C SER A 140 15.60 15.72 11.16
N GLY A 141 16.28 15.30 10.09
CA GLY A 141 16.84 13.95 9.95
C GLY A 141 15.79 12.85 9.74
N LEU A 142 14.50 13.19 9.72
CA LEU A 142 13.40 12.25 9.60
C LEU A 142 13.24 11.76 8.16
N ILE A 143 12.90 10.48 8.00
CA ILE A 143 12.45 9.95 6.71
C ILE A 143 10.97 10.27 6.55
N VAL A 144 10.65 11.00 5.48
CA VAL A 144 9.31 11.52 5.23
C VAL A 144 8.53 10.60 4.27
N SER A 145 7.22 10.54 4.44
CA SER A 145 6.32 9.83 3.52
C SER A 145 6.04 10.63 2.26
N ASN A 146 6.06 11.96 2.36
CA ASN A 146 5.86 12.86 1.23
C ASN A 146 6.77 14.09 1.34
N CYS A 147 7.38 14.52 0.24
CA CYS A 147 8.19 15.74 0.18
C CYS A 147 7.35 17.02 0.00
N LEU A 148 6.03 16.90 -0.15
CA LEU A 148 5.07 18.00 -0.21
C LEU A 148 5.36 19.05 -1.31
N LYS A 149 5.96 18.60 -2.43
CA LYS A 149 6.42 19.46 -3.53
C LYS A 149 7.39 20.58 -3.09
N ARG A 150 8.05 20.41 -1.94
CA ARG A 150 9.08 21.31 -1.41
C ARG A 150 10.38 21.20 -2.20
N ASP A 151 11.34 22.10 -1.94
CA ASP A 151 12.60 22.12 -2.69
C ASP A 151 13.35 20.81 -2.47
N ALA A 152 13.83 20.19 -3.56
CA ALA A 152 14.57 18.95 -3.50
C ALA A 152 15.83 19.05 -2.61
N LYS A 153 16.42 20.25 -2.46
CA LYS A 153 17.57 20.50 -1.57
C LYS A 153 17.26 20.29 -0.09
N GLU A 154 16.00 20.35 0.31
CA GLU A 154 15.57 20.07 1.68
C GLU A 154 15.66 18.58 2.01
N PHE A 155 15.84 17.71 1.00
CA PHE A 155 15.83 16.26 1.17
C PHE A 155 17.09 15.59 0.65
N THR A 156 17.62 14.69 1.46
CA THR A 156 18.63 13.74 1.02
C THR A 156 17.96 12.44 0.64
N ARG A 157 18.20 11.98 -0.59
CA ARG A 157 17.68 10.71 -1.07
C ARG A 157 18.58 9.57 -0.62
N ILE A 158 18.02 8.55 0.02
CA ILE A 158 18.75 7.40 0.55
C ILE A 158 18.08 6.11 0.07
N ARG A 159 18.88 5.08 -0.21
CA ARG A 159 18.37 3.73 -0.49
C ARG A 159 18.60 2.88 0.75
N LEU A 160 17.54 2.25 1.25
CA LEU A 160 17.66 1.25 2.30
C LEU A 160 18.39 0.02 1.74
N ASP A 161 19.21 -0.61 2.58
CA ASP A 161 19.77 -1.92 2.29
C ASP A 161 18.87 -3.02 2.86
N LEU A 162 19.15 -4.26 2.46
CA LEU A 162 18.40 -5.43 2.89
C LEU A 162 18.28 -5.52 4.42
N GLN A 163 19.37 -5.32 5.15
CA GLN A 163 19.38 -5.46 6.60
C GLN A 163 18.45 -4.44 7.27
N MET A 164 18.50 -3.18 6.83
CA MET A 164 17.61 -2.13 7.33
C MET A 164 16.16 -2.46 7.03
N GLU A 165 15.83 -2.86 5.80
CA GLU A 165 14.47 -3.21 5.41
C GLU A 165 13.92 -4.37 6.23
N THR A 166 14.65 -5.49 6.32
CA THR A 166 14.26 -6.65 7.14
C THR A 166 14.07 -6.24 8.59
N THR A 167 14.96 -5.43 9.17
CA THR A 167 14.87 -5.01 10.58
C THR A 167 13.61 -4.18 10.84
N ILE A 168 13.31 -3.21 9.97
CA ILE A 168 12.15 -2.34 10.11
C ILE A 168 10.87 -3.15 10.02
N LEU A 169 10.75 -3.97 8.97
CA LEU A 169 9.56 -4.77 8.75
C LEU A 169 9.38 -5.83 9.85
N LYS A 170 10.46 -6.47 10.30
CA LYS A 170 10.44 -7.40 11.44
C LYS A 170 9.89 -6.74 12.70
N SER A 171 10.31 -5.50 12.99
CA SER A 171 9.79 -4.76 14.14
C SER A 171 8.27 -4.56 14.08
N ILE A 172 7.67 -4.42 12.90
CA ILE A 172 6.21 -4.33 12.74
C ILE A 172 5.55 -5.63 13.19
N LEU A 173 6.05 -6.78 12.71
CA LEU A 173 5.49 -8.09 13.06
C LEU A 173 5.66 -8.42 14.56
N GLU A 174 6.79 -8.04 15.15
CA GLU A 174 7.09 -8.28 16.56
C GLU A 174 6.19 -7.46 17.50
N LYS A 175 5.83 -6.22 17.11
CA LYS A 175 4.97 -5.34 17.90
C LYS A 175 3.48 -5.68 17.84
N ALA A 176 3.04 -6.37 16.79
CA ALA A 176 1.65 -6.77 16.59
C ALA A 176 1.48 -8.30 16.53
N PRO A 177 1.82 -9.04 17.60
CA PRO A 177 1.88 -10.50 17.59
C PRO A 177 0.54 -11.19 17.29
N GLU A 178 -0.57 -10.52 17.54
CA GLU A 178 -1.93 -11.01 17.31
C GLU A 178 -2.39 -10.88 15.86
N LYS A 179 -1.69 -10.08 15.03
CA LYS A 179 -2.06 -9.82 13.64
C LYS A 179 -1.32 -10.75 12.68
N LYS A 180 -1.99 -11.08 11.57
CA LYS A 180 -1.38 -11.76 10.43
C LYS A 180 -1.17 -10.79 9.27
N PHE A 181 -0.11 -11.02 8.52
CA PHE A 181 0.40 -10.12 7.50
C PHE A 181 0.44 -10.79 6.13
N ILE A 182 0.06 -10.04 5.11
CA ILE A 182 0.34 -10.37 3.71
C ILE A 182 1.19 -9.24 3.15
N PHE A 183 2.41 -9.56 2.73
CA PHE A 183 3.30 -8.64 2.05
C PHE A 183 3.19 -8.81 0.55
N THR A 184 3.47 -7.74 -0.18
CA THR A 184 3.56 -7.79 -1.64
C THR A 184 4.40 -6.63 -2.14
N VAL A 185 5.14 -6.87 -3.22
CA VAL A 185 5.83 -5.81 -3.92
C VAL A 185 4.91 -5.22 -4.99
N SER A 186 4.81 -3.89 -5.01
CA SER A 186 3.95 -3.16 -5.94
C SER A 186 4.35 -3.43 -7.39
N PRO A 187 3.40 -3.71 -8.30
CA PRO A 187 3.66 -3.85 -9.74
C PRO A 187 3.98 -2.54 -10.45
N ILE A 188 3.86 -1.38 -9.77
CA ILE A 188 4.16 -0.06 -10.34
C ILE A 188 5.67 0.06 -10.57
N ARG A 189 6.03 0.56 -11.77
CA ARG A 189 7.42 0.80 -12.16
C ARG A 189 7.90 2.16 -11.65
N HIS A 190 8.95 2.17 -10.83
CA HIS A 190 9.62 3.38 -10.36
C HIS A 190 10.82 3.73 -11.25
N LEU A 191 10.55 4.34 -12.41
CA LEU A 191 11.58 4.59 -13.44
C LEU A 191 12.47 5.81 -13.20
N LYS A 192 12.38 6.47 -12.05
CA LYS A 192 13.22 7.64 -11.72
C LYS A 192 14.73 7.33 -11.81
N ASP A 193 15.13 6.11 -11.49
CA ASP A 193 16.52 5.62 -11.62
C ASP A 193 16.72 4.67 -12.81
N GLY A 194 15.82 4.76 -13.79
CA GLY A 194 15.75 3.82 -14.91
C GLY A 194 15.27 2.43 -14.50
N ALA A 195 15.14 1.57 -15.51
CA ALA A 195 14.63 0.21 -15.31
C ALA A 195 15.53 -0.64 -14.41
N HIS A 196 16.86 -0.50 -14.53
CA HIS A 196 17.81 -1.24 -13.69
C HIS A 196 17.71 -0.83 -12.21
N GLY A 197 17.64 0.47 -11.91
CA GLY A 197 17.47 0.96 -10.54
C GLY A 197 16.16 0.51 -9.91
N ASN A 198 15.07 0.48 -10.69
CA ASN A 198 13.81 -0.13 -10.25
C ASN A 198 14.00 -1.60 -9.88
N GLN A 199 14.64 -2.40 -10.75
CA GLN A 199 14.85 -3.83 -10.48
C GLN A 199 15.67 -4.06 -9.22
N LEU A 200 16.76 -3.32 -9.00
CA LEU A 200 17.56 -3.44 -7.78
C LEU A 200 16.75 -3.11 -6.52
N SER A 201 15.92 -2.07 -6.59
CA SER A 201 15.05 -1.69 -5.48
C SER A 201 14.00 -2.76 -5.20
N LYS A 202 13.33 -3.29 -6.24
CA LYS A 202 12.33 -4.35 -6.09
C LYS A 202 12.96 -5.63 -5.55
N ALA A 203 14.13 -6.02 -6.05
CA ALA A 203 14.88 -7.18 -5.57
C ALA A 203 15.24 -7.07 -4.08
N THR A 204 15.57 -5.86 -3.59
CA THR A 204 15.87 -5.67 -2.16
C THR A 204 14.63 -5.91 -1.31
N LEU A 205 13.48 -5.34 -1.70
CA LEU A 205 12.19 -5.57 -1.03
C LEU A 205 11.80 -7.05 -1.04
N LEU A 206 11.95 -7.73 -2.19
CA LEU A 206 11.65 -9.16 -2.33
C LEU A 206 12.49 -10.01 -1.38
N LEU A 207 13.80 -9.74 -1.28
CA LEU A 207 14.68 -10.44 -0.36
C LEU A 207 14.27 -10.19 1.11
N ALA A 208 13.92 -8.95 1.47
CA ALA A 208 13.49 -8.63 2.82
C ALA A 208 12.17 -9.33 3.18
N GLU A 209 11.19 -9.33 2.27
CA GLU A 209 9.90 -9.99 2.46
C GLU A 209 10.04 -11.52 2.52
N ASP A 210 10.94 -12.12 1.74
CA ASP A 210 11.26 -13.55 1.79
C ASP A 210 11.89 -13.95 3.14
N GLU A 211 12.86 -13.17 3.63
CA GLU A 211 13.47 -13.38 4.96
C GLU A 211 12.41 -13.33 6.07
N LEU A 212 11.48 -12.38 6.02
CA LEU A 212 10.41 -12.27 7.01
C LEU A 212 9.43 -13.44 6.96
N CYS A 213 9.03 -13.86 5.77
CA CYS A 213 8.15 -15.01 5.60
C CYS A 213 8.81 -16.30 6.14
N GLY A 214 10.13 -16.43 5.96
CA GLY A 214 10.92 -17.52 6.55
C GLY A 214 11.00 -17.46 8.09
N MET A 215 11.10 -16.26 8.67
CA MET A 215 11.13 -16.05 10.12
C MET A 215 9.76 -16.22 10.79
N PHE A 216 8.66 -15.91 10.10
CA PHE A 216 7.29 -15.90 10.65
C PHE A 216 6.29 -16.69 9.77
N PRO A 217 6.52 -17.98 9.49
CA PRO A 217 5.79 -18.73 8.46
C PRO A 217 4.28 -18.92 8.72
N ASP A 218 3.83 -18.79 9.97
CA ASP A 218 2.41 -18.92 10.36
C ASP A 218 1.66 -17.58 10.43
N ARG A 219 2.39 -16.47 10.26
CA ARG A 219 1.90 -15.11 10.46
C ARG A 219 2.15 -14.17 9.29
N CYS A 220 3.03 -14.54 8.36
CA CYS A 220 3.49 -13.70 7.28
C CYS A 220 3.57 -14.51 6.00
N GLU A 221 2.97 -14.00 4.92
CA GLU A 221 3.06 -14.59 3.59
C GLU A 221 3.26 -13.51 2.53
N TYR A 222 3.83 -13.91 1.40
CA TYR A 222 4.08 -13.05 0.25
C TYR A 222 3.08 -13.33 -0.88
N PHE A 223 2.48 -12.28 -1.44
CA PHE A 223 1.68 -12.35 -2.65
C PHE A 223 2.45 -11.75 -3.84
N PRO A 224 2.66 -12.49 -4.95
CA PRO A 224 3.56 -12.09 -6.04
C PRO A 224 2.92 -11.16 -7.07
N ALA A 225 2.39 -10.00 -6.65
CA ALA A 225 1.74 -9.03 -7.55
C ALA A 225 2.71 -8.46 -8.59
N TYR A 226 3.95 -8.19 -8.18
CA TYR A 226 5.00 -7.67 -9.06
C TYR A 226 5.37 -8.67 -10.16
N GLU A 227 5.58 -9.92 -9.79
CA GLU A 227 5.93 -11.00 -10.70
C GLU A 227 4.78 -11.29 -11.65
N ILE A 228 3.52 -11.34 -11.18
CA ILE A 228 2.36 -11.49 -12.08
C ILE A 228 2.37 -10.40 -13.16
N MET A 229 2.63 -9.14 -12.77
CA MET A 229 2.72 -8.04 -13.73
C MET A 229 3.88 -8.24 -14.72
N MET A 230 5.04 -8.68 -14.22
CA MET A 230 6.26 -8.82 -15.01
C MET A 230 6.31 -10.09 -15.86
N ASP A 231 5.58 -11.14 -15.51
CA ASP A 231 5.68 -12.46 -16.11
C ASP A 231 4.44 -12.86 -16.90
N GLU A 232 3.24 -12.52 -16.42
CA GLU A 232 1.96 -12.83 -17.07
C GLU A 232 1.42 -11.64 -17.89
N LEU A 233 1.62 -10.42 -17.39
CA LEU A 233 1.10 -9.18 -17.97
C LEU A 233 2.20 -8.32 -18.64
N ARG A 234 3.14 -8.98 -19.33
CA ARG A 234 4.35 -8.36 -19.91
C ARG A 234 4.11 -7.26 -20.95
N ASP A 235 2.97 -7.26 -21.62
CA ASP A 235 2.69 -6.38 -22.75
C ASP A 235 2.30 -4.97 -22.31
N TYR A 236 2.71 -3.95 -23.07
CA TYR A 236 2.40 -2.55 -22.77
C TYR A 236 0.90 -2.23 -22.68
N ARG A 237 0.03 -3.05 -23.30
CA ARG A 237 -1.43 -2.95 -23.15
C ARG A 237 -1.92 -3.04 -21.69
N PHE A 238 -1.10 -3.63 -20.81
CA PHE A 238 -1.41 -3.78 -19.40
C PHE A 238 -0.91 -2.61 -18.54
N TYR A 239 -0.29 -1.61 -19.16
CA TYR A 239 0.08 -0.36 -18.50
C TYR A 239 -0.93 0.73 -18.85
N ALA A 240 -1.13 1.66 -17.92
CA ALA A 240 -1.84 2.91 -18.17
C ALA A 240 -1.04 3.81 -19.12
N GLU A 241 -1.63 4.94 -19.52
CA GLU A 241 -1.03 5.88 -20.48
C GLU A 241 0.36 6.41 -20.06
N ASP A 242 0.63 6.45 -18.75
CA ASP A 242 1.93 6.87 -18.22
C ASP A 242 3.03 5.80 -18.32
N MET A 243 2.71 4.60 -18.80
CA MET A 243 3.62 3.47 -19.01
C MET A 243 4.31 2.95 -17.74
N THR A 244 3.81 3.34 -16.56
CA THR A 244 4.36 2.98 -15.25
C THR A 244 3.36 2.30 -14.34
N HIS A 245 2.11 2.77 -14.33
CA HIS A 245 1.03 2.18 -13.55
C HIS A 245 0.38 1.02 -14.32
N PRO A 246 -0.07 -0.04 -13.64
CA PRO A 246 -0.93 -1.04 -14.26
C PRO A 246 -2.24 -0.40 -14.74
N SER A 247 -2.77 -0.86 -15.87
CA SER A 247 -4.10 -0.49 -16.35
C SER A 247 -5.19 -1.11 -15.49
N ASP A 248 -6.43 -0.62 -15.62
CA ASP A 248 -7.59 -1.20 -14.89
C ASP A 248 -7.77 -2.69 -15.16
N GLN A 249 -7.45 -3.13 -16.38
CA GLN A 249 -7.47 -4.54 -16.75
C GLN A 249 -6.42 -5.34 -15.97
N ALA A 250 -5.19 -4.81 -15.86
CA ALA A 250 -4.12 -5.44 -15.10
C ALA A 250 -4.43 -5.50 -13.60
N VAL A 251 -4.96 -4.41 -13.03
CA VAL A 251 -5.42 -4.36 -11.63
C VAL A 251 -6.51 -5.41 -11.39
N SER A 252 -7.48 -5.53 -12.30
CA SER A 252 -8.57 -6.52 -12.18
C SER A 252 -8.03 -7.95 -12.24
N TYR A 253 -7.08 -8.23 -13.13
CA TYR A 253 -6.44 -9.53 -13.23
C TYR A 253 -5.65 -9.89 -11.97
N ILE A 254 -4.83 -8.97 -11.46
CA ILE A 254 -4.06 -9.21 -10.23
C ILE A 254 -5.00 -9.38 -9.03
N TRP A 255 -6.13 -8.67 -8.99
CA TRP A 255 -7.17 -8.91 -7.99
C TRP A 255 -7.72 -10.33 -8.04
N GLU A 256 -8.03 -10.87 -9.23
CA GLU A 256 -8.48 -12.25 -9.37
C GLU A 256 -7.42 -13.24 -8.84
N ARG A 257 -6.14 -13.03 -9.19
CA ARG A 257 -5.02 -13.82 -8.66
C ARG A 257 -4.89 -13.68 -7.14
N PHE A 258 -5.14 -12.50 -6.58
CA PHE A 258 -5.14 -12.27 -5.14
C PHE A 258 -6.29 -12.99 -4.44
N CYS A 259 -7.50 -12.99 -5.02
CA CYS A 259 -8.61 -13.78 -4.50
C CYS A 259 -8.30 -15.27 -4.54
N ASP A 260 -7.67 -15.77 -5.61
CA ASP A 260 -7.25 -17.16 -5.68
C ASP A 260 -6.27 -17.52 -4.57
N PHE A 261 -5.31 -16.64 -4.33
CA PHE A 261 -4.33 -16.81 -3.27
C PHE A 261 -4.94 -16.73 -1.87
N ALA A 262 -5.75 -15.72 -1.58
CA ALA A 262 -6.09 -15.33 -0.21
C ALA A 262 -7.52 -15.63 0.23
N LEU A 263 -8.50 -15.71 -0.69
CA LEU A 263 -9.90 -15.91 -0.32
C LEU A 263 -10.24 -17.41 -0.27
N PRO A 264 -10.85 -17.93 0.81
CA PRO A 264 -11.24 -19.33 0.87
C PRO A 264 -12.34 -19.64 -0.15
N ASP A 265 -12.29 -20.84 -0.74
CA ASP A 265 -13.27 -21.29 -1.74
C ASP A 265 -14.72 -21.20 -1.27
N SER A 266 -14.96 -21.36 0.04
CA SER A 266 -16.29 -21.22 0.66
C SER A 266 -16.90 -19.81 0.52
N GLU A 267 -16.09 -18.78 0.33
CA GLU A 267 -16.53 -17.38 0.19
C GLU A 267 -16.55 -16.88 -1.26
N ARG A 268 -16.06 -17.67 -2.23
CA ARG A 268 -16.11 -17.32 -3.66
C ARG A 268 -17.53 -17.06 -4.19
N PRO A 269 -18.58 -17.80 -3.78
CA PRO A 269 -19.94 -17.49 -4.20
C PRO A 269 -20.41 -16.11 -3.73
N LEU A 270 -20.04 -15.72 -2.50
CA LEU A 270 -20.37 -14.41 -1.95
C LEU A 270 -19.62 -13.29 -2.69
N LEU A 271 -18.34 -13.50 -3.01
CA LEU A 271 -17.58 -12.57 -3.85
C LEU A 271 -18.27 -12.34 -5.21
N ALA A 272 -18.67 -13.42 -5.89
CA ALA A 272 -19.33 -13.33 -7.19
C ALA A 272 -20.69 -12.59 -7.11
N GLU A 273 -21.43 -12.79 -6.01
CA GLU A 273 -22.65 -12.03 -5.72
C GLU A 273 -22.34 -10.53 -5.56
N LYS A 274 -21.36 -10.17 -4.72
CA LYS A 274 -20.94 -8.78 -4.49
C LYS A 274 -20.46 -8.09 -5.75
N GLU A 275 -19.71 -8.78 -6.61
CA GLU A 275 -19.29 -8.27 -7.92
C GLU A 275 -20.47 -8.01 -8.86
N LYS A 276 -21.53 -8.83 -8.78
CA LYS A 276 -22.76 -8.62 -9.56
C LYS A 276 -23.56 -7.43 -9.03
N GLU A 277 -23.67 -7.29 -7.71
CA GLU A 277 -24.31 -6.14 -7.06
C GLU A 277 -23.61 -4.82 -7.41
N PHE A 278 -22.28 -4.80 -7.29
CA PHE A 278 -21.46 -3.63 -7.59
C PHE A 278 -21.55 -3.20 -9.07
N ARG A 279 -21.53 -4.16 -10.01
CA ARG A 279 -21.73 -3.83 -11.44
C ARG A 279 -23.11 -3.23 -11.68
N ARG A 280 -24.15 -3.73 -11.01
CA ARG A 280 -25.51 -3.20 -11.14
C ARG A 280 -25.63 -1.77 -10.60
N SER A 281 -25.01 -1.45 -9.46
CA SER A 281 -25.07 -0.09 -8.90
C SER A 281 -24.45 0.95 -9.84
N ARG A 282 -23.31 0.63 -10.47
CA ARG A 282 -22.65 1.51 -11.47
C ARG A 282 -23.49 1.74 -12.73
N HIS A 283 -24.24 0.73 -13.20
CA HIS A 283 -25.15 0.90 -14.34
C HIS A 283 -26.36 1.78 -14.04
N ILE A 284 -26.80 1.83 -12.78
CA ILE A 284 -27.93 2.67 -12.36
C ILE A 284 -27.49 4.14 -12.23
N GLU A 285 -26.28 4.40 -11.72
CA GLU A 285 -25.73 5.77 -11.64
C GLU A 285 -25.44 6.37 -13.04
N GLY A 286 -24.94 5.57 -13.98
CA GLY A 286 -24.70 6.02 -15.36
C GLY A 286 -25.95 6.34 -16.19
N ARG A 287 -27.15 5.96 -15.72
CA ARG A 287 -28.44 6.31 -16.35
C ARG A 287 -29.13 7.52 -15.71
N ARG A 288 -28.60 8.02 -14.60
CA ARG A 288 -29.11 9.20 -13.86
C ARG A 288 -28.29 10.47 -14.12
N LYS A 289 -27.23 10.40 -14.92
CA LYS A 289 -26.51 11.54 -15.50
C LYS A 289 -26.89 11.66 -16.97
#